data_AF-A0A6G0NTH6-F1
#
_entry.id   AF-A0A6G0NTH6-F1
#
_cell.length_a   1.000
_cell.length_b   1.000
_cell.length_c   1.000
_cell.angle_alpha   90.00
_cell.angle_beta   90.00
_cell.angle_gamma   90.00
#
_symmetry.space_group_name_H-M   'P 1'
#
loop_
_entity.id
_entity.type
_entity.pdbx_description
1 polymer ?
#
loop_
_entity_poly.entity_id
_entity_poly.type
_entity_poly.pdbx_seq_one_letter_code
_entity_poly.pdbx_strand_id
1 'polypeptide(L)'
;DGCREGVGDAVFADGSRYSGQWKDDLQDGEGTFTSAEGDRYVAQWHRGFREGMWVHGKRHGAGSGFVANGESFVGQWENNHVALNGQGKLTLADGTVHVYAN
;
A
#
# COMPACT_ATOMS: atom_id res chain seq x y z
N ASP A 1 1.14 2.92 23.49
CA ASP A 1 1.33 3.02 22.03
C ASP A 1 0.94 1.69 21.41
N GLY A 2 -0.08 1.69 20.56
CA GLY A 2 -0.78 0.49 20.09
C GLY A 2 -0.64 0.29 18.59
N CYS A 3 0.61 0.30 18.09
CA CYS A 3 0.87 0.04 16.69
C CYS A 3 0.58 -1.42 16.34
N ARG A 4 0.12 -1.70 15.12
CA ARG A 4 -0.05 -3.08 14.65
C ARG A 4 1.31 -3.77 14.53
N GLU A 5 1.40 -4.94 15.15
CA GLU A 5 2.54 -5.85 15.09
C GLU A 5 2.05 -7.30 14.95
N GLY A 6 2.88 -8.15 14.34
CA GLY A 6 2.58 -9.57 14.17
C GLY A 6 1.55 -9.82 13.06
N VAL A 7 0.84 -10.94 13.10
CA VAL A 7 -0.12 -11.29 12.05
C VAL A 7 -1.46 -10.61 12.31
N GLY A 8 -2.04 -9.99 11.28
CA GLY A 8 -3.34 -9.36 11.39
C GLY A 8 -3.95 -8.97 10.05
N ASP A 9 -5.23 -8.59 10.13
CA ASP A 9 -6.02 -8.14 8.99
C ASP A 9 -6.28 -6.63 9.08
N ALA A 10 -6.29 -5.96 7.94
CA ALA A 10 -6.76 -4.58 7.82
C ALA A 10 -7.69 -4.43 6.63
N VAL A 11 -8.73 -3.63 6.81
CA VAL A 11 -9.57 -3.10 5.73
C VAL A 11 -9.23 -1.63 5.59
N PHE A 12 -8.85 -1.23 4.39
CA PHE A 12 -8.51 0.15 4.09
C PHE A 12 -9.76 0.92 3.66
N ALA A 13 -9.71 2.24 3.79
CA ALA A 13 -10.84 3.12 3.45
C ALA A 13 -11.23 3.04 1.96
N ASP A 14 -10.31 2.64 1.09
CA ASP A 14 -10.60 2.39 -0.33
C ASP A 14 -11.38 1.10 -0.61
N GLY A 15 -11.58 0.25 0.40
CA GLY A 15 -12.23 -1.06 0.32
C GLY A 15 -11.26 -2.23 0.15
N SER A 16 -9.98 -1.95 -0.11
CA SER A 16 -8.94 -2.98 -0.20
C SER A 16 -8.68 -3.61 1.17
N ARG A 17 -8.05 -4.79 1.17
CA ARG A 17 -7.80 -5.58 2.37
C ARG A 17 -6.38 -6.11 2.37
N TYR A 18 -5.78 -6.19 3.54
CA TYR A 18 -4.52 -6.89 3.75
C TYR A 18 -4.68 -7.92 4.87
N SER A 19 -4.14 -9.10 4.65
CA SER A 19 -4.04 -10.17 5.64
C SER A 19 -2.60 -10.67 5.66
N GLY A 20 -1.87 -10.47 6.74
CA GLY A 20 -0.46 -10.83 6.79
C GLY A 20 0.29 -10.23 7.97
N GLN A 21 1.60 -10.18 7.84
CA GLN A 21 2.48 -9.72 8.89
C GLN A 21 2.59 -8.18 8.92
N TRP A 22 2.61 -7.63 10.13
CA TRP A 22 2.67 -6.22 10.43
C TRP A 22 3.86 -5.90 11.33
N LYS A 23 4.42 -4.72 11.13
CA LYS A 23 5.43 -4.12 12.00
C LYS A 23 5.34 -2.60 11.91
N ASP A 24 5.32 -1.93 13.06
CA ASP A 24 5.24 -0.47 13.14
C ASP A 24 4.07 0.12 12.31
N ASP A 25 2.89 -0.52 12.37
CA ASP A 25 1.69 -0.19 11.58
C ASP A 25 1.79 -0.36 10.06
N LEU A 26 2.86 -0.98 9.58
CA LEU A 26 3.11 -1.25 8.17
C LEU A 26 3.10 -2.75 7.88
N GLN A 27 2.71 -3.13 6.67
CA GLN A 27 2.83 -4.50 6.18
C GLN A 27 4.31 -4.87 6.08
N ASP A 28 4.74 -5.92 6.76
CA ASP A 28 6.14 -6.35 6.81
C ASP A 28 6.21 -7.86 7.00
N GLY A 29 6.67 -8.58 5.98
CA GLY A 29 6.66 -10.03 5.87
C GLY A 29 5.63 -10.54 4.86
N GLU A 30 5.26 -11.82 4.96
CA GLU A 30 4.33 -12.43 4.01
C GLU A 30 2.91 -11.94 4.24
N GLY A 31 2.21 -11.62 3.16
CA GLY A 31 0.82 -11.23 3.24
C GLY A 31 0.08 -11.21 1.92
N THR A 32 -1.24 -11.29 2.02
CA THR A 32 -2.18 -11.22 0.94
C THR A 32 -2.84 -9.85 0.93
N PHE A 33 -2.69 -9.12 -0.17
CA PHE A 33 -3.45 -7.90 -0.45
C PHE A 33 -4.58 -8.23 -1.41
N THR A 34 -5.78 -7.71 -1.15
CA THR A 34 -6.94 -7.77 -2.03
C THR A 34 -7.35 -6.35 -2.36
N SER A 35 -7.31 -5.97 -3.65
CA SER A 35 -7.76 -4.66 -4.09
C SER A 35 -9.27 -4.51 -3.85
N ALA A 36 -9.76 -3.27 -3.86
CA ALA A 36 -11.20 -3.01 -3.77
C ALA A 36 -12.00 -3.62 -4.94
N GLU A 37 -11.33 -3.84 -6.07
CA GLU A 37 -11.87 -4.48 -7.29
C GLU A 37 -11.86 -6.01 -7.19
N GLY A 38 -11.22 -6.57 -6.16
CA GLY A 38 -11.17 -8.00 -5.87
C GLY A 38 -9.89 -8.71 -6.33
N ASP A 39 -8.96 -8.01 -6.97
CA ASP A 39 -7.68 -8.58 -7.37
C ASP A 39 -6.86 -8.97 -6.15
N ARG A 40 -6.31 -10.19 -6.15
CA ARG A 40 -5.59 -10.74 -5.00
C ARG A 40 -4.11 -10.95 -5.31
N TYR A 41 -3.25 -10.45 -4.45
CA TYR A 41 -1.79 -10.54 -4.55
C TYR A 41 -1.22 -11.13 -3.27
N VAL A 42 -0.58 -12.29 -3.37
CA VAL A 42 0.22 -12.87 -2.30
C VAL A 42 1.67 -12.52 -2.56
N ALA A 43 2.34 -11.90 -1.59
CA ALA A 43 3.71 -11.45 -1.76
C ALA A 43 4.42 -11.24 -0.43
N GLN A 44 5.73 -11.03 -0.52
CA GLN A 44 6.51 -10.45 0.57
C GLN A 44 6.31 -8.94 0.59
N TRP A 45 6.16 -8.39 1.79
CA TRP A 45 5.98 -6.98 2.05
C TRP A 45 7.14 -6.48 2.90
N HIS A 46 7.58 -5.26 2.67
CA HIS A 46 8.56 -4.61 3.51
C HIS A 46 8.18 -3.16 3.68
N ARG A 47 7.90 -2.75 4.93
CA ARG A 47 7.47 -1.39 5.27
C ARG A 47 6.33 -0.85 4.39
N GLY A 48 5.34 -1.70 4.12
CA GLY A 48 4.15 -1.37 3.34
C GLY A 48 4.27 -1.54 1.83
N PHE A 49 5.44 -1.96 1.31
CA PHE A 49 5.67 -2.15 -0.12
C PHE A 49 5.87 -3.62 -0.48
N ARG A 50 5.30 -4.03 -1.61
CA ARG A 50 5.53 -5.37 -2.15
C ARG A 50 6.98 -5.51 -2.65
N GLU A 51 7.57 -6.66 -2.38
CA GLU A 51 8.83 -7.05 -3.00
C GLU A 51 8.70 -7.10 -4.54
N GLY A 52 9.77 -6.73 -5.25
CA GLY A 52 9.76 -6.60 -6.72
C GLY A 52 9.28 -5.23 -7.25
N MET A 53 8.78 -4.35 -6.39
CA MET A 53 8.55 -2.93 -6.73
C MET A 53 9.80 -2.06 -6.54
N TRP A 54 10.97 -2.65 -6.29
CA TRP A 54 12.21 -1.92 -6.03
C TRP A 54 13.19 -2.12 -7.19
N VAL A 55 13.46 -1.08 -7.96
CA VAL A 55 14.50 -1.06 -9.00
C VAL A 55 15.66 -0.20 -8.50
N HIS A 56 16.85 -0.78 -8.34
CA HIS A 56 18.04 -0.12 -7.79
C HIS A 56 17.81 0.56 -6.42
N GLY A 57 17.03 -0.07 -5.53
CA GLY A 57 16.73 0.48 -4.20
C GLY A 57 15.72 1.63 -4.21
N LYS A 58 15.03 1.87 -5.34
CA LYS A 58 13.95 2.85 -5.45
C LYS A 58 12.64 2.18 -5.85
N ARG A 59 11.53 2.63 -5.28
CA ARG A 59 10.18 2.18 -5.65
C ARG A 59 9.89 2.52 -7.10
N HIS A 60 9.40 1.54 -7.86
CA HIS A 60 9.06 1.59 -9.27
C HIS A 60 7.90 0.63 -9.58
N GLY A 61 7.01 1.03 -10.49
CA GLY A 61 5.86 0.23 -10.95
C GLY A 61 4.61 0.37 -10.07
N ALA A 62 3.60 -0.46 -10.34
CA ALA A 62 2.34 -0.45 -9.57
C ALA A 62 2.63 -0.84 -8.13
N GLY A 63 2.16 -0.04 -7.16
CA GLY A 63 2.37 -0.28 -5.74
C GLY A 63 1.47 0.50 -4.81
N SER A 64 1.31 -0.02 -3.60
CA SER A 64 0.69 0.69 -2.51
C SER A 64 1.75 1.26 -1.57
N GLY A 65 1.50 2.45 -1.03
CA GLY A 65 2.26 3.04 0.05
C GLY A 65 1.30 3.50 1.13
N PHE A 66 1.68 3.28 2.38
CA PHE A 66 0.88 3.65 3.54
C PHE A 66 1.73 4.60 4.39
N VAL A 67 1.09 5.63 4.90
CA VAL A 67 1.71 6.58 5.82
C VAL A 67 1.04 6.39 7.19
N ALA A 68 1.83 6.50 8.26
CA ALA A 68 1.40 6.15 9.63
C ALA A 68 0.19 6.95 10.15
N ASN A 69 -0.21 8.02 9.45
CA ASN A 69 -1.41 8.82 9.73
C ASN A 69 -2.71 8.21 9.16
N GLY A 70 -2.65 7.04 8.52
CA GLY A 70 -3.81 6.38 7.90
C GLY A 70 -4.04 6.77 6.43
N GLU A 71 -3.17 7.62 5.87
CA GLU A 71 -3.17 7.89 4.44
C GLU A 71 -2.64 6.68 3.67
N SER A 72 -3.27 6.38 2.54
CA SER A 72 -2.82 5.34 1.63
C SER A 72 -2.77 5.86 0.20
N PHE A 73 -1.76 5.44 -0.54
CA PHE A 73 -1.69 5.65 -1.97
C PHE A 73 -1.59 4.29 -2.65
N VAL A 74 -2.41 4.07 -3.67
CA VAL A 74 -2.33 2.90 -4.55
C VAL A 74 -2.16 3.43 -5.97
N GLY A 75 -1.03 3.18 -6.61
CA GLY A 75 -0.80 3.65 -7.96
C GLY A 75 0.61 3.39 -8.47
N GLN A 76 1.01 4.10 -9.52
CA GLN A 76 2.34 3.96 -10.10
C GLN A 76 3.39 4.72 -9.28
N TRP A 77 4.47 4.03 -8.95
CA TRP A 77 5.66 4.61 -8.34
C TRP A 77 6.75 4.74 -9.39
N GLU A 78 7.50 5.84 -9.33
CA GLU A 78 8.73 6.01 -10.09
C GLU A 78 9.78 6.70 -9.22
N ASN A 79 10.94 6.06 -9.06
CA ASN A 79 12.07 6.61 -8.32
C ASN A 79 11.72 7.06 -6.88
N ASN A 80 10.93 6.27 -6.14
CA ASN A 80 10.39 6.61 -4.82
C ASN A 80 9.30 7.69 -4.76
N HIS A 81 8.92 8.28 -5.89
CA HIS A 81 7.84 9.25 -5.97
C HIS A 81 6.58 8.63 -6.55
N VAL A 82 5.42 9.13 -6.13
CA VAL A 82 4.16 8.87 -6.83
C VAL A 82 4.28 9.47 -8.22
N ALA A 83 4.10 8.65 -9.26
CA ALA A 83 4.08 9.15 -10.63
C ALA A 83 2.76 9.90 -10.86
N LEU A 84 2.81 11.24 -10.86
CA LEU A 84 1.63 12.12 -11.03
C LEU A 84 1.04 12.07 -12.45
N ASN A 85 1.81 11.54 -13.40
CA ASN A 85 1.47 11.19 -14.77
C ASN A 85 1.02 9.72 -14.90
N GLY A 86 0.85 9.03 -13.77
CA GLY A 86 0.37 7.66 -13.67
C GLY A 86 -1.02 7.57 -13.04
N GLN A 87 -1.66 6.42 -13.24
CA GLN A 87 -2.93 6.09 -12.61
C GLN A 87 -2.71 5.82 -11.11
N GLY A 88 -3.60 6.34 -10.27
CA GLY A 88 -3.54 6.06 -8.84
C GLY A 88 -4.70 6.62 -8.02
N LYS A 89 -4.81 6.16 -6.79
CA LYS A 89 -5.80 6.55 -5.79
C LYS A 89 -5.08 6.90 -4.50
N LEU A 90 -5.15 8.16 -4.11
CA LEU A 90 -4.76 8.62 -2.78
C LEU A 90 -6.02 8.64 -1.89
N THR A 91 -5.92 8.04 -0.71
CA THR A 91 -6.95 8.10 0.33
C THR A 91 -6.33 8.81 1.53
N LEU A 92 -6.93 9.93 1.92
CA LEU A 92 -6.50 10.72 3.05
C LEU A 92 -6.98 10.10 4.37
N ALA A 93 -6.39 10.54 5.48
CA ALA A 93 -6.74 10.06 6.82
C ALA A 93 -8.21 10.33 7.21
N ASP A 94 -8.83 11.35 6.61
CA ASP A 94 -10.25 11.68 6.78
C ASP A 94 -11.18 10.85 5.88
N GLY A 95 -10.62 9.91 5.09
CA GLY A 95 -11.34 9.08 4.13
C GLY A 95 -11.55 9.74 2.76
N THR A 96 -11.11 10.98 2.56
CA THR A 96 -11.21 11.66 1.27
C THR A 96 -10.37 10.91 0.22
N VAL A 97 -10.99 10.61 -0.92
CA VAL A 97 -10.35 9.89 -2.02
C VAL A 97 -10.06 10.85 -3.17
N HIS A 98 -8.79 10.88 -3.60
CA HIS A 98 -8.34 11.54 -4.82
C HIS A 98 -7.93 10.48 -5.84
N VAL A 99 -8.61 10.45 -6.98
CA VAL A 99 -8.28 9.57 -8.11
C VAL A 99 -7.51 10.38 -9.14
N TYR A 100 -6.36 9.86 -9.55
CA TYR A 100 -5.53 10.36 -10.63
C TYR A 100 -5.74 9.42 -11.82
N ALA A 101 -6.39 9.94 -12.86
CA ALA A 101 -6.60 9.28 -14.14
C ALA A 101 -6.07 10.21 -15.25
N ASN A 102 -5.57 9.62 -16.32
CA ASN A 102 -5.26 10.36 -17.56
C ASN A 102 -6.54 10.81 -18.26
#